data_AF-A0A352XUR5-F1
#
_entry.id   AF-A0A352XUR5-F1
#
_cell.length_a   1.000
_cell.length_b   1.000
_cell.length_c   1.000
_cell.angle_alpha   90.00
_cell.angle_beta   90.00
_cell.angle_gamma   90.00
#
_symmetry.space_group_name_H-M   'P 1'
#
loop_
_entity.id
_entity.type
_entity.pdbx_description
1 polymer ?
#
loop_
_entity_poly.entity_id
_entity_poly.type
_entity_poly.pdbx_seq_one_letter_code
_entity_poly.pdbx_strand_id
1 'polypeptide(L)'
;MFVDLHRNFYHALDYFSLQNLPLLFKLKALVKHYDNIGHYFQDPHLKAAFTFQNMYLGLSPFDAPATYSLLLYTELADGVWFPLGGMYRVIASLVSIAEAHGVHFMYNTPVKRIEVDGNHATGVVLQDGSFLSADVIVANADLPYVYSHLLPAKAEANHLEGLKYTCSSIMFYWGVDQVYPQLGTHNVFLAGDYRASFDRIFRDHLLPDEPSFYVHAPARTDPSAAPLG
;
A
#
# COMPACT_ATOMS: atom_id res chain seq x y z
N MET A 1 2.13 -6.40 19.38
CA MET A 1 3.32 -5.53 19.54
C MET A 1 2.81 -4.11 19.32
N PHE A 2 2.42 -3.43 20.40
CA PHE A 2 1.94 -2.06 20.31
C PHE A 2 3.15 -1.17 20.11
N VAL A 3 3.33 -0.65 18.90
CA VAL A 3 4.11 0.57 18.70
C VAL A 3 3.45 1.61 19.60
N ASP A 4 4.22 2.17 20.51
CA ASP A 4 3.73 3.19 21.44
C ASP A 4 3.23 4.39 20.63
N LEU A 5 1.90 4.51 20.48
CA LEU A 5 1.23 5.58 19.75
C LEU A 5 1.47 6.96 20.40
N HIS A 6 2.10 7.02 21.57
CA HIS A 6 2.39 8.26 22.28
C HIS A 6 3.75 8.87 21.93
N ARG A 7 4.61 8.21 21.15
CA ARG A 7 5.93 8.74 20.79
C ARG A 7 6.08 8.89 19.29
N ASN A 8 6.33 10.13 18.86
CA ASN A 8 6.76 10.41 17.50
C ASN A 8 8.24 9.99 17.34
N PHE A 9 8.53 9.22 16.29
CA PHE A 9 9.88 8.75 15.97
C PHE A 9 10.48 9.60 14.86
N TYR A 10 10.84 10.84 15.18
CA TYR A 10 11.38 11.79 14.21
C TYR A 10 12.87 11.60 13.93
N HIS A 11 13.60 10.95 14.84
CA HIS A 11 15.03 10.71 14.69
C HIS A 11 15.38 9.23 14.78
N ALA A 12 16.46 8.83 14.09
CA ALA A 12 16.94 7.43 14.12
C ALA A 12 17.20 6.94 15.57
N LEU A 13 17.63 7.84 16.46
CA LEU A 13 17.87 7.54 17.87
C LEU A 13 16.59 7.27 18.67
N ASP A 14 15.42 7.71 18.21
CA ASP A 14 14.14 7.38 18.85
C ASP A 14 13.80 5.88 18.68
N TYR A 15 14.25 5.28 17.59
CA TYR A 15 14.15 3.84 17.35
C TYR A 15 15.21 3.04 18.10
N PHE A 16 16.39 3.63 18.36
CA PHE A 16 17.47 3.01 19.11
C PHE A 16 17.22 3.07 20.62
N SER A 17 16.37 2.16 21.10
CA SER A 17 16.37 1.75 22.50
C SER A 17 17.22 0.49 22.65
N LEU A 18 18.19 0.50 23.56
CA LEU A 18 18.97 -0.70 23.92
C LEU A 18 18.07 -1.87 24.35
N GLN A 19 16.86 -1.56 24.83
CA GLN A 19 15.85 -2.57 25.21
C GLN A 19 15.21 -3.25 23.99
N ASN A 20 15.23 -2.61 22.82
CA ASN A 20 14.66 -3.13 21.58
C ASN A 20 15.68 -3.86 20.68
N LEU A 21 16.98 -3.82 21.01
CA LEU A 21 18.01 -4.53 20.27
C LEU A 21 17.74 -6.04 20.12
N PRO A 22 17.32 -6.78 21.16
CA PRO A 22 16.97 -8.19 21.02
C PRO A 22 15.85 -8.43 20.01
N LEU A 23 14.97 -7.45 19.81
CA LEU A 23 13.86 -7.53 18.88
C LEU A 23 14.34 -7.50 17.43
N LEU A 24 15.35 -6.68 17.10
CA LEU A 24 15.93 -6.62 15.75
C LEU A 24 16.46 -7.98 15.29
N PHE A 25 17.08 -8.73 16.21
CA PHE A 25 17.56 -10.09 15.94
C PHE A 25 16.42 -11.10 15.81
N LYS A 26 15.40 -11.04 16.69
CA LYS A 26 14.22 -11.92 16.60
C LYS A 26 13.43 -11.70 15.30
N LEU A 27 13.29 -10.45 14.90
CA LEU A 27 12.59 -10.01 13.70
C LEU A 27 13.42 -10.17 12.42
N LYS A 28 14.72 -10.48 12.55
CA LYS A 28 15.66 -10.63 11.43
C LYS A 28 15.63 -9.42 10.47
N ALA A 29 15.49 -8.22 11.01
CA ALA A 29 15.30 -7.00 10.22
C ALA A 29 16.46 -6.67 9.26
N LEU A 30 17.65 -7.22 9.52
CA LEU A 30 18.84 -7.04 8.69
C LEU A 30 19.04 -8.14 7.63
N VAL A 31 18.26 -9.23 7.71
CA VAL A 31 18.34 -10.35 6.77
C VAL A 31 17.37 -10.09 5.62
N LYS A 32 17.80 -10.34 4.38
CA LYS A 32 16.92 -10.23 3.21
C LYS A 32 15.86 -11.32 3.23
N HIS A 33 14.65 -10.98 2.82
CA HIS A 33 13.52 -11.89 2.95
C HIS A 33 13.73 -13.17 2.14
N TYR A 34 14.19 -13.05 0.89
CA TYR A 34 14.49 -14.21 0.04
C TYR A 34 15.52 -15.16 0.65
N ASP A 35 16.60 -14.62 1.22
CA ASP A 35 17.65 -15.42 1.86
C ASP A 35 17.14 -16.09 3.15
N ASN A 36 16.30 -15.39 3.92
CA ASN A 36 15.68 -15.97 5.12
C ASN A 36 14.79 -17.16 4.77
N ILE A 37 13.98 -17.07 3.72
CA ILE A 37 13.13 -18.18 3.26
C ILE A 37 13.97 -19.37 2.76
N GLY A 38 15.19 -19.13 2.29
CA GLY A 38 16.14 -20.18 1.91
C GLY A 38 16.55 -21.15 3.04
N HIS A 39 16.29 -20.82 4.30
CA HIS A 39 16.50 -21.74 5.43
C HIS A 39 15.39 -22.79 5.55
N TYR A 40 14.22 -22.54 4.95
CA TYR A 40 13.04 -23.41 5.03
C TYR A 40 12.81 -24.19 3.74
N PHE A 41 13.10 -23.57 2.60
CA PHE A 41 12.88 -24.17 1.28
C PHE A 41 14.15 -24.12 0.45
N GLN A 42 14.45 -25.20 -0.27
CA GLN A 42 15.52 -25.23 -1.28
C GLN A 42 14.99 -24.92 -2.68
N ASP A 43 13.75 -25.33 -2.97
CA ASP A 43 13.11 -25.12 -4.27
C ASP A 43 12.90 -23.62 -4.56
N PRO A 44 13.34 -23.12 -5.73
CA PRO A 44 13.23 -21.70 -6.09
C PRO A 44 11.77 -21.23 -6.26
N HIS A 45 10.85 -22.09 -6.68
CA HIS A 45 9.43 -21.75 -6.82
C HIS A 45 8.79 -21.54 -5.45
N LEU A 46 9.13 -22.36 -4.46
CA LEU A 46 8.67 -22.14 -3.08
C LEU A 46 9.27 -20.86 -2.51
N LYS A 47 10.56 -20.58 -2.75
CA LYS A 47 11.15 -19.29 -2.34
C LYS A 47 10.42 -18.11 -2.98
N ALA A 48 10.09 -18.18 -4.26
CA ALA A 48 9.34 -17.14 -4.95
C ALA A 48 7.91 -17.00 -4.39
N ALA A 49 7.18 -18.10 -4.21
CA ALA A 49 5.82 -18.09 -3.66
C ALA A 49 5.75 -17.48 -2.25
N PHE A 50 6.76 -17.74 -1.40
CA PHE A 50 6.86 -17.19 -0.05
C PHE A 50 7.58 -15.83 0.03
N THR A 51 7.83 -15.17 -1.10
CA THR A 51 8.46 -13.84 -1.10
C THR A 51 7.79 -12.85 -2.05
N PHE A 52 6.83 -13.30 -2.86
CA PHE A 52 6.17 -12.43 -3.82
C PHE A 52 5.38 -11.30 -3.16
N GLN A 53 4.80 -11.50 -1.96
CA GLN A 53 4.06 -10.44 -1.26
C GLN A 53 4.90 -9.21 -0.93
N ASN A 54 6.24 -9.25 -1.01
CA ASN A 54 7.04 -8.03 -0.91
C ASN A 54 6.66 -7.00 -1.98
N MET A 55 6.15 -7.46 -3.13
CA MET A 55 5.60 -6.60 -4.17
C MET A 55 4.37 -5.80 -3.69
N TYR A 56 3.60 -6.30 -2.72
CA TYR A 56 2.43 -5.58 -2.16
C TYR A 56 2.85 -4.30 -1.44
N LEU A 57 4.10 -4.25 -1.00
CA LEU A 57 4.73 -3.10 -0.36
C LEU A 57 5.59 -2.29 -1.34
N GLY A 58 5.58 -2.66 -2.62
CA GLY A 58 6.42 -2.07 -3.65
C GLY A 58 7.90 -2.27 -3.37
N LEU A 59 8.29 -3.46 -2.92
CA LEU A 59 9.68 -3.81 -2.61
C LEU A 59 10.12 -5.09 -3.33
N SER A 60 11.40 -5.12 -3.71
CA SER A 60 12.05 -6.35 -4.14
C SER A 60 12.28 -7.30 -2.96
N PRO A 61 11.93 -8.60 -3.05
CA PRO A 61 12.18 -9.57 -1.99
C PRO A 61 13.67 -9.81 -1.71
N PHE A 62 14.53 -9.42 -2.66
CA PHE A 62 15.98 -9.48 -2.53
C PHE A 62 16.56 -8.31 -1.74
N ASP A 63 15.80 -7.23 -1.60
CA ASP A 63 16.21 -6.03 -0.86
C ASP A 63 15.41 -5.85 0.44
N ALA A 64 14.20 -6.40 0.49
CA ALA A 64 13.28 -6.26 1.60
C ALA A 64 13.72 -7.07 2.85
N PRO A 65 13.58 -6.51 4.06
CA PRO A 65 13.79 -7.23 5.32
C PRO A 65 12.92 -8.48 5.50
N ALA A 66 13.47 -9.48 6.20
CA ALA A 66 12.78 -10.72 6.53
C ALA A 66 11.59 -10.55 7.49
N THR A 67 11.45 -9.40 8.13
CA THR A 67 10.25 -9.03 8.91
C THR A 67 8.97 -9.14 8.11
N TYR A 68 9.04 -8.96 6.79
CA TYR A 68 7.88 -9.05 5.92
C TYR A 68 7.33 -10.47 5.74
N SER A 69 8.02 -11.50 6.24
CA SER A 69 7.44 -12.85 6.39
C SER A 69 6.21 -12.88 7.32
N LEU A 70 6.04 -11.88 8.20
CA LEU A 70 4.84 -11.78 9.05
C LEU A 70 3.56 -11.50 8.25
N LEU A 71 3.67 -10.82 7.11
CA LEU A 71 2.53 -10.57 6.23
C LEU A 71 1.96 -11.90 5.69
N LEU A 72 2.85 -12.75 5.18
CA LEU A 72 2.55 -14.11 4.76
C LEU A 72 1.90 -14.94 5.87
N TYR A 73 2.45 -14.85 7.08
CA TYR A 73 1.88 -15.56 8.22
C TYR A 73 0.44 -15.14 8.48
N THR A 74 0.14 -13.84 8.41
CA THR A 74 -1.21 -13.31 8.63
C THR A 74 -2.19 -13.89 7.60
N GLU A 75 -1.82 -13.92 6.32
CA GLU A 75 -2.66 -14.50 5.26
C GLU A 75 -2.90 -16.00 5.44
N LEU A 76 -1.87 -16.75 5.86
CA LEU A 76 -1.95 -18.20 6.03
C LEU A 76 -2.62 -18.63 7.34
N ALA A 77 -2.44 -17.88 8.42
CA ALA A 77 -2.92 -18.21 9.75
C ALA A 77 -4.31 -17.64 10.03
N ASP A 78 -4.54 -16.36 9.70
CA ASP A 78 -5.79 -15.65 9.97
C ASP A 78 -6.77 -15.70 8.79
N GLY A 79 -6.25 -16.05 7.61
CA GLY A 79 -7.02 -16.21 6.37
C GLY A 79 -7.26 -14.90 5.63
N VAL A 80 -7.91 -15.01 4.47
CA VAL A 80 -8.25 -13.89 3.59
C VAL A 80 -9.76 -13.80 3.46
N TRP A 81 -10.31 -12.62 3.73
CA TRP A 81 -11.75 -12.34 3.70
C TRP A 81 -12.09 -11.42 2.53
N PHE A 82 -13.20 -11.71 1.85
CA PHE A 82 -13.72 -10.90 0.75
C PHE A 82 -15.14 -10.42 1.07
N PRO A 83 -15.41 -9.11 1.08
CA PRO A 83 -16.75 -8.58 1.30
C PRO A 83 -17.63 -8.84 0.07
N LEU A 84 -18.79 -9.44 0.29
CA LEU A 84 -19.81 -9.58 -0.76
C LEU A 84 -20.29 -8.19 -1.21
N GLY A 85 -20.46 -8.01 -2.51
CA GLY A 85 -20.61 -6.71 -3.17
C GLY A 85 -19.28 -6.00 -3.46
N GLY A 86 -18.15 -6.65 -3.19
CA GLY A 86 -16.80 -6.15 -3.45
C GLY A 86 -16.28 -5.15 -2.42
N MET A 87 -14.99 -4.82 -2.55
CA MET A 87 -14.26 -3.96 -1.59
C MET A 87 -14.87 -2.56 -1.43
N TYR A 88 -15.54 -2.04 -2.47
CA TYR A 88 -16.21 -0.74 -2.39
C TYR A 88 -17.34 -0.71 -1.34
N ARG A 89 -17.91 -1.87 -0.99
CA ARG A 89 -18.93 -1.98 0.07
C ARG A 89 -18.38 -1.55 1.44
N VAL A 90 -17.11 -1.79 1.70
CA VAL A 90 -16.44 -1.35 2.94
C VAL A 90 -16.43 0.17 3.00
N ILE A 91 -16.05 0.83 1.89
CA ILE A 91 -16.05 2.29 1.77
C ILE A 91 -17.46 2.85 1.93
N ALA A 92 -18.44 2.30 1.22
CA ALA A 92 -19.83 2.74 1.32
C ALA A 92 -20.39 2.61 2.75
N SER A 93 -20.00 1.56 3.47
CA SER A 93 -20.40 1.35 4.86
C SER A 93 -19.79 2.39 5.79
N LEU A 94 -18.49 2.69 5.62
CA LEU A 94 -17.80 3.72 6.41
C LEU A 94 -18.37 5.12 6.15
N VAL A 95 -18.66 5.45 4.89
CA VAL A 95 -19.32 6.73 4.52
C VAL A 95 -20.69 6.82 5.18
N SER A 96 -21.51 5.77 5.09
CA SER A 96 -22.84 5.75 5.71
C SER A 96 -22.78 5.92 7.23
N ILE A 97 -21.82 5.29 7.90
CA ILE A 97 -21.60 5.46 9.35
C ILE A 97 -21.19 6.92 9.65
N ALA A 98 -20.27 7.48 8.87
CA ALA A 98 -19.81 8.86 9.07
C ALA A 98 -20.95 9.87 8.89
N GLU A 99 -21.77 9.73 7.85
CA GLU A 99 -22.95 10.58 7.62
C GLU A 99 -23.97 10.45 8.76
N ALA A 100 -24.20 9.24 9.28
CA ALA A 100 -25.06 9.01 10.44
C ALA A 100 -24.54 9.71 11.72
N HIS A 101 -23.23 10.00 11.78
CA HIS A 101 -22.58 10.77 12.84
C HIS A 101 -22.40 12.26 12.49
N GLY A 102 -23.06 12.76 11.44
CA GLY A 102 -23.07 14.18 11.07
C GLY A 102 -21.88 14.65 10.24
N VAL A 103 -21.09 13.73 9.67
CA VAL A 103 -20.04 14.11 8.72
C VAL A 103 -20.67 14.55 7.39
N HIS A 104 -20.18 15.66 6.85
CA HIS A 104 -20.60 16.18 5.57
C HIS A 104 -19.53 15.94 4.50
N PHE A 105 -19.93 15.30 3.38
CA PHE A 105 -19.04 15.06 2.24
C PHE A 105 -19.33 16.06 1.11
N MET A 106 -18.30 16.81 0.70
CA MET A 106 -18.36 17.71 -0.45
C MET A 106 -17.61 17.09 -1.63
N TYR A 107 -18.34 16.40 -2.52
CA TYR A 107 -17.77 15.81 -3.73
C TYR A 107 -17.55 16.85 -4.84
N ASN A 108 -16.70 16.53 -5.81
CA ASN A 108 -16.38 17.43 -6.94
C ASN A 108 -15.98 18.84 -6.50
N THR A 109 -15.36 18.95 -5.32
CA THR A 109 -14.99 20.22 -4.69
C THR A 109 -13.48 20.20 -4.41
N PRO A 110 -12.63 20.41 -5.43
CA PRO A 110 -11.20 20.28 -5.25
C PRO A 110 -10.67 21.42 -4.38
N VAL A 111 -9.86 21.06 -3.38
CA VAL A 111 -9.12 22.04 -2.57
C VAL A 111 -8.00 22.63 -3.42
N LYS A 112 -7.90 23.96 -3.45
CA LYS A 112 -6.84 24.68 -4.15
C LYS A 112 -5.61 24.87 -3.28
N ARG A 113 -5.81 25.23 -2.00
CA ARG A 113 -4.75 25.35 -1.00
C ARG A 113 -5.31 25.28 0.41
N ILE A 114 -4.43 24.96 1.35
CA ILE A 114 -4.65 25.12 2.79
C ILE A 114 -4.19 26.53 3.16
N GLU A 115 -5.06 27.28 3.83
CA GLU A 115 -4.73 28.62 4.32
C GLU A 115 -4.03 28.51 5.68
N VAL A 116 -2.93 29.24 5.84
CA VAL A 116 -2.07 29.16 7.02
C VAL A 116 -1.77 30.58 7.51
N ASP A 117 -2.06 30.84 8.78
CA ASP A 117 -1.65 32.06 9.48
C ASP A 117 -0.49 31.73 10.45
N GLY A 118 0.70 32.19 10.11
CA GLY A 118 1.94 31.82 10.80
C GLY A 118 2.20 30.32 10.72
N ASN A 119 2.03 29.61 11.85
CA ASN A 119 2.23 28.16 11.97
C ASN A 119 0.90 27.39 12.16
N HIS A 120 -0.26 28.04 11.99
CA HIS A 120 -1.57 27.41 12.19
C HIS A 120 -2.38 27.44 10.90
N ALA A 121 -2.84 26.28 10.44
CA ALA A 121 -3.80 26.16 9.36
C ALA A 121 -5.20 26.60 9.83
N THR A 122 -5.84 27.51 9.11
CA THR A 122 -7.10 28.16 9.51
C THR A 122 -8.31 27.78 8.65
N GLY A 123 -8.07 27.12 7.52
CA GLY A 123 -9.10 26.71 6.59
C GLY A 123 -8.52 26.22 5.26
N VAL A 124 -9.41 26.02 4.30
CA VAL A 124 -9.05 25.66 2.92
C VAL A 124 -9.71 26.61 1.95
N VAL A 125 -8.98 26.96 0.89
CA VAL A 125 -9.52 27.67 -0.27
C VAL A 125 -9.79 26.64 -1.36
N LEU A 126 -11.00 26.64 -1.90
CA LEU A 126 -11.42 25.73 -2.96
C LEU A 126 -11.04 26.29 -4.34
N GLN A 127 -11.10 25.45 -5.38
CA GLN A 127 -10.75 25.87 -6.75
C GLN A 127 -11.64 26.99 -7.29
N ASP A 128 -12.90 27.06 -6.87
CA ASP A 128 -13.83 28.14 -7.23
C ASP A 128 -13.58 29.46 -6.47
N GLY A 129 -12.61 29.47 -5.54
CA GLY A 129 -12.24 30.63 -4.73
C GLY A 129 -13.00 30.76 -3.42
N SER A 130 -13.96 29.89 -3.12
CA SER A 130 -14.63 29.86 -1.81
C SER A 130 -13.67 29.45 -0.70
N PHE A 131 -13.94 29.92 0.52
CA PHE A 131 -13.14 29.63 1.71
C PHE A 131 -13.99 28.86 2.73
N LEU A 132 -13.42 27.77 3.24
CA LEU A 132 -14.00 26.98 4.32
C LEU A 132 -13.07 27.07 5.54
N SER A 133 -13.56 27.66 6.63
CA SER A 133 -12.81 27.74 7.88
C SER A 133 -12.85 26.41 8.63
N ALA A 134 -11.75 26.02 9.27
CA ALA A 134 -11.68 24.84 10.11
C ALA A 134 -10.63 25.02 11.21
N ASP A 135 -10.90 24.52 12.42
CA ASP A 135 -9.93 24.57 13.53
C ASP A 135 -8.80 23.56 13.34
N VAL A 136 -9.12 22.43 12.71
CA VAL A 136 -8.20 21.32 12.44
C VAL A 136 -8.39 20.85 11.00
N ILE A 137 -7.27 20.63 10.31
CA ILE A 137 -7.25 20.15 8.93
C ILE A 137 -6.44 18.87 8.89
N VAL A 138 -7.08 17.80 8.41
CA VAL A 138 -6.42 16.51 8.14
C VAL A 138 -6.40 16.30 6.64
N ALA A 139 -5.21 16.38 6.04
CA ALA A 139 -5.02 16.15 4.62
C ALA A 139 -4.69 14.67 4.37
N ASN A 140 -5.60 13.95 3.73
CA ASN A 140 -5.39 12.56 3.30
C ASN A 140 -5.07 12.45 1.79
N ALA A 141 -4.67 13.56 1.16
CA ALA A 141 -4.05 13.51 -0.16
C ALA A 141 -2.59 13.04 -0.03
N ASP A 142 -1.98 12.64 -1.14
CA ASP A 142 -0.57 12.23 -1.19
C ASP A 142 0.34 13.29 -0.52
N LEU A 143 1.23 12.86 0.38
CA LEU A 143 2.00 13.76 1.24
C LEU A 143 2.87 14.74 0.42
N PRO A 144 3.71 14.27 -0.53
CA PRO A 144 4.37 15.12 -1.52
C PRO A 144 3.43 16.12 -2.19
N TYR A 145 2.23 15.69 -2.62
CA TYR A 145 1.24 16.58 -3.24
C TYR A 145 0.78 17.70 -2.29
N VAL A 146 0.47 17.37 -1.03
CA VAL A 146 0.07 18.35 -0.01
C VAL A 146 1.14 19.42 0.17
N TYR A 147 2.41 19.02 0.33
CA TYR A 147 3.51 19.97 0.56
C TYR A 147 3.86 20.81 -0.68
N SER A 148 3.74 20.25 -1.87
CA SER A 148 4.09 20.93 -3.12
C SER A 148 2.99 21.85 -3.64
N HIS A 149 1.71 21.51 -3.42
CA HIS A 149 0.58 22.21 -4.04
C HIS A 149 -0.37 22.88 -3.04
N LEU A 150 -0.55 22.30 -1.86
CA LEU A 150 -1.57 22.77 -0.91
C LEU A 150 -1.00 23.64 0.22
N LEU A 151 0.27 23.47 0.58
CA LEU A 151 0.93 24.23 1.65
C LEU A 151 2.06 25.12 1.11
N PRO A 152 2.35 26.26 1.77
CA PRO A 152 3.47 27.13 1.42
C PRO A 152 4.82 26.58 1.96
N ALA A 153 5.12 25.31 1.75
CA ALA A 153 6.20 24.59 2.42
C ALA A 153 7.27 24.04 1.45
N LYS A 154 7.91 24.95 0.70
CA LYS A 154 8.83 24.62 -0.40
C LYS A 154 10.04 23.76 0.00
N ALA A 155 10.59 23.97 1.19
CA ALA A 155 11.73 23.18 1.66
C ALA A 155 11.37 21.70 1.83
N GLU A 156 10.22 21.43 2.45
CA GLU A 156 9.72 20.07 2.66
C GLU A 156 9.29 19.43 1.33
N ALA A 157 8.64 20.21 0.45
CA ALA A 157 8.29 19.75 -0.89
C ALA A 157 9.52 19.25 -1.67
N ASN A 158 10.60 20.04 -1.70
CA ASN A 158 11.85 19.67 -2.37
C ASN A 158 12.49 18.41 -1.74
N HIS A 159 12.41 18.26 -0.42
CA HIS A 159 12.92 17.07 0.26
C HIS A 159 12.14 15.82 -0.15
N LEU A 160 10.81 15.89 -0.15
CA LEU A 160 9.93 14.78 -0.52
C LEU A 160 10.04 14.40 -2.00
N GLU A 161 10.27 15.35 -2.90
CA GLU A 161 10.55 15.07 -4.32
C GLU A 161 11.81 14.23 -4.53
N GLY A 162 12.81 14.36 -3.66
CA GLY A 162 14.05 13.60 -3.71
C GLY A 162 13.96 12.16 -3.17
N LEU A 163 12.81 11.75 -2.61
CA LEU A 163 12.64 10.42 -2.05
C LEU A 163 12.44 9.36 -3.14
N LYS A 164 12.83 8.11 -2.80
CA LYS A 164 12.55 6.96 -3.66
C LYS A 164 11.11 6.50 -3.45
N TYR A 165 10.32 6.56 -4.50
CA TYR A 165 8.93 6.07 -4.50
C TYR A 165 8.87 4.55 -4.72
N THR A 166 7.78 3.95 -4.26
CA THR A 166 7.46 2.54 -4.52
C THR A 166 7.13 2.33 -6.00
N CYS A 167 7.16 1.08 -6.46
CA CYS A 167 6.71 0.78 -7.82
C CYS A 167 5.21 1.06 -7.99
N SER A 168 4.81 1.37 -9.23
CA SER A 168 3.40 1.45 -9.61
C SER A 168 2.92 0.09 -10.14
N SER A 169 1.66 0.03 -10.59
CA SER A 169 1.09 -1.15 -11.24
C SER A 169 0.38 -0.77 -12.53
N ILE A 170 0.39 -1.69 -13.50
CA ILE A 170 -0.46 -1.62 -14.68
C ILE A 170 -1.61 -2.60 -14.44
N MET A 171 -2.85 -2.11 -14.54
CA MET A 171 -4.04 -2.90 -14.26
C MET A 171 -4.94 -2.97 -15.49
N PHE A 172 -5.43 -4.16 -15.77
CA PHE A 172 -6.43 -4.41 -16.81
C PHE A 172 -7.71 -4.90 -16.15
N TYR A 173 -8.83 -4.28 -16.53
CA TYR A 173 -10.17 -4.69 -16.09
C TYR A 173 -10.87 -5.31 -17.28
N TRP A 174 -10.90 -6.65 -17.32
CA TRP A 174 -11.50 -7.39 -18.42
C TRP A 174 -12.76 -8.12 -17.97
N GLY A 175 -13.86 -7.86 -18.68
CA GLY A 175 -14.99 -8.78 -18.71
C GLY A 175 -14.69 -9.88 -19.72
N VAL A 176 -14.89 -11.13 -19.31
CA VAL A 176 -14.73 -12.32 -20.17
C VAL A 176 -16.07 -13.00 -20.33
N ASP A 177 -16.23 -13.79 -21.40
CA ASP A 177 -17.47 -14.44 -21.81
C ASP A 177 -17.58 -15.91 -21.37
N GLN A 178 -16.69 -16.33 -20.48
CA GLN A 178 -16.66 -17.69 -19.94
C GLN A 178 -16.04 -17.73 -18.54
N VAL A 179 -16.41 -18.76 -17.78
CA VAL A 179 -15.81 -19.09 -16.49
C VAL A 179 -14.56 -19.95 -16.69
N TYR A 180 -13.45 -19.53 -16.08
CA TYR A 180 -12.20 -20.30 -16.04
C TYR A 180 -12.09 -21.08 -14.73
N PRO A 181 -12.43 -22.39 -14.69
CA PRO A 181 -12.47 -23.17 -13.44
C PRO A 181 -11.10 -23.34 -12.78
N GLN A 182 -10.00 -23.18 -13.54
CA GLN A 182 -8.63 -23.24 -13.03
C GLN A 182 -8.23 -22.02 -12.17
N LEU A 183 -9.00 -20.93 -12.21
CA LEU A 183 -8.74 -19.74 -11.42
C LEU A 183 -9.46 -19.81 -10.06
N GLY A 184 -8.69 -19.55 -9.00
CA GLY A 184 -9.23 -19.14 -7.70
C GLY A 184 -9.63 -17.66 -7.70
N THR A 185 -10.03 -17.14 -6.54
CA THR A 185 -10.35 -15.71 -6.39
C THR A 185 -9.11 -14.84 -6.56
N HIS A 186 -7.99 -15.26 -5.96
CA HIS A 186 -6.69 -14.60 -6.05
C HIS A 186 -5.69 -15.55 -6.72
N ASN A 187 -5.05 -15.10 -7.80
CA ASN A 187 -4.11 -15.93 -8.56
C ASN A 187 -2.84 -15.13 -8.83
N VAL A 188 -1.69 -15.68 -8.47
CA VAL A 188 -0.38 -15.11 -8.78
C VAL A 188 0.31 -16.01 -9.79
N PHE A 189 0.72 -15.43 -10.90
CA PHE A 189 1.54 -16.07 -11.91
C PHE A 189 2.94 -15.48 -11.81
N LEU A 190 3.91 -16.32 -11.44
CA LEU A 190 5.29 -15.90 -11.24
C LEU A 190 6.07 -16.01 -12.55
N ALA A 191 6.94 -15.02 -12.79
CA ALA A 191 7.86 -15.00 -13.92
C ALA A 191 8.81 -16.21 -13.90
N GLY A 192 9.25 -16.65 -15.08
CA GLY A 192 10.25 -17.70 -15.22
C GLY A 192 11.58 -17.30 -14.55
N ASP A 193 12.12 -16.15 -14.93
CA ASP A 193 13.25 -15.52 -14.22
C ASP A 193 12.76 -14.52 -13.18
N TYR A 194 12.45 -15.04 -11.99
CA TYR A 194 11.95 -14.27 -10.86
C TYR A 194 12.87 -13.09 -10.50
N ARG A 195 14.19 -13.31 -10.40
CA ARG A 195 15.12 -12.24 -10.00
C ARG A 195 15.24 -11.16 -11.08
N ALA A 196 15.42 -11.57 -12.34
CA ALA A 196 15.52 -10.61 -13.43
C ALA A 196 14.26 -9.73 -13.54
N SER A 197 13.07 -10.30 -13.31
CA SER A 197 11.81 -9.53 -13.33
C SER A 197 11.80 -8.41 -12.27
N PHE A 198 12.30 -8.67 -11.06
CA PHE A 198 12.39 -7.66 -10.00
C PHE A 198 13.50 -6.64 -10.27
N ASP A 199 14.66 -7.06 -10.78
CA ASP A 199 15.74 -6.13 -11.10
C ASP A 199 15.30 -5.14 -12.20
N ARG A 200 14.58 -5.60 -13.23
CA ARG A 200 14.01 -4.74 -14.27
C ARG A 200 13.07 -3.66 -13.69
N ILE A 201 12.23 -4.02 -12.73
CA ILE A 201 11.27 -3.07 -12.10
C ILE A 201 11.99 -2.09 -11.16
N PHE A 202 12.81 -2.60 -10.25
CA PHE A 202 13.31 -1.83 -9.10
C PHE A 202 14.66 -1.17 -9.29
N ARG A 203 15.45 -1.63 -10.28
CA ARG A 203 16.76 -1.08 -10.63
C ARG A 203 16.73 -0.38 -11.98
N ASP A 204 16.19 -1.04 -13.00
CA ASP A 204 16.21 -0.49 -14.37
C ASP A 204 15.01 0.42 -14.68
N HIS A 205 13.95 0.36 -13.85
CA HIS A 205 12.71 1.09 -14.04
C HIS A 205 12.02 0.82 -15.38
N LEU A 206 12.04 -0.45 -15.79
CA LEU A 206 11.47 -0.95 -17.04
C LEU A 206 10.45 -2.06 -16.77
N LEU A 207 9.61 -2.33 -17.77
CA LEU A 207 8.75 -3.50 -17.75
C LEU A 207 9.58 -4.77 -18.01
N PRO A 208 9.39 -5.83 -17.21
CA PRO A 208 10.00 -7.13 -17.49
C PRO A 208 9.47 -7.72 -18.81
N ASP A 209 10.33 -8.45 -19.52
CA ASP A 209 9.94 -9.18 -20.73
C ASP A 209 8.98 -10.34 -20.40
N GLU A 210 9.18 -10.96 -19.23
CA GLU A 210 8.27 -11.96 -18.63
C GLU A 210 7.82 -11.46 -17.25
N PRO A 211 6.72 -10.69 -17.16
CA PRO A 211 6.27 -10.14 -15.88
C PRO A 211 5.60 -11.21 -15.02
N SER A 212 5.86 -11.16 -13.72
CA SER A 212 4.94 -11.76 -12.76
C SER A 212 3.65 -10.93 -12.74
N PHE A 213 2.49 -11.57 -12.76
CA PHE A 213 1.22 -10.86 -12.79
C PHE A 213 0.19 -11.50 -11.86
N TYR A 214 -0.80 -10.69 -11.50
CA TYR A 214 -1.85 -11.07 -10.58
C TYR A 214 -3.21 -10.99 -11.28
N VAL A 215 -4.00 -12.05 -11.14
CA VAL A 215 -5.38 -12.12 -11.65
C VAL A 215 -6.32 -12.26 -10.47
N HIS A 216 -7.19 -11.26 -10.32
CA HIS A 216 -8.31 -11.29 -9.39
C HIS A 216 -9.58 -11.72 -10.14
N ALA A 217 -10.18 -12.85 -9.74
CA ALA A 217 -11.44 -13.34 -10.28
C ALA A 217 -12.53 -13.31 -9.18
N PRO A 218 -13.09 -12.13 -8.85
CA PRO A 218 -14.02 -11.97 -7.73
C PRO A 218 -15.31 -12.79 -7.88
N ALA A 219 -15.74 -13.07 -9.12
CA ALA A 219 -16.91 -13.89 -9.42
C ALA A 219 -16.82 -15.33 -8.85
N ARG A 220 -15.60 -15.79 -8.49
CA ARG A 220 -15.40 -17.08 -7.81
C ARG A 220 -15.89 -17.09 -6.36
N THR A 221 -15.90 -15.95 -5.69
CA THR A 221 -16.41 -15.79 -4.32
C THR A 221 -17.78 -15.10 -4.30
N ASP A 222 -17.99 -14.13 -5.19
CA ASP A 222 -19.20 -13.32 -5.25
C ASP A 222 -19.79 -13.34 -6.67
N PRO A 223 -20.83 -14.15 -6.92
CA PRO A 223 -21.48 -14.24 -8.22
C PRO A 223 -22.06 -12.92 -8.74
N SER A 224 -22.24 -11.90 -7.87
CA SER A 224 -22.71 -10.58 -8.32
C SER A 224 -21.63 -9.74 -9.01
N ALA A 225 -20.36 -10.18 -8.93
CA ALA A 225 -19.24 -9.45 -9.51
C ALA A 225 -19.17 -9.51 -11.05
N ALA A 226 -19.95 -10.40 -11.69
CA ALA A 226 -20.08 -10.50 -13.14
C ALA A 226 -21.46 -11.09 -13.53
N PRO A 227 -21.92 -10.90 -14.79
CA PRO A 227 -23.08 -11.61 -15.31
C PRO A 227 -22.92 -13.13 -15.25
N LEU A 228 -24.03 -13.86 -15.37
CA LEU A 228 -23.99 -15.33 -15.46
C LEU A 228 -23.40 -15.77 -16.81
N GLY A 229 -22.41 -16.68 -16.75
CA GLY A 229 -21.68 -17.19 -17.91
C GLY A 229 -20.26 -16.67 -17.93
#